data_AF-A0A9D7D3G2-F1
#
_entry.id   AF-A0A9D7D3G2-F1
#
_cell.length_a   1.000
_cell.length_b   1.000
_cell.length_c   1.000
_cell.angle_alpha   90.00
_cell.angle_beta   90.00
_cell.angle_gamma   90.00
#
_symmetry.space_group_name_H-M   'P 1'
#
loop_
_entity.id
_entity.type
_entity.pdbx_description
1 polymer ?
#
loop_
_entity_poly.entity_id
_entity_poly.type
_entity_poly.pdbx_seq_one_letter_code
_entity_poly.pdbx_strand_id
1 'polypeptide(L)'
;MNNRALRRAPTIALYTLTFACRAPSATTAPASTSDASAPLVATAALATSVDAGPTSGPRFDAGRHESAEARCEPSAAPPPLREIACVPEGFEIRMRALGLTKDGRHFGHCHSPCDPCGSRCRFVELATGKTTVKNTADEHRGEPDYKATAAEVAANAFLEAQFDEGPVPPTRALRGPFPYDDIVFATETVNDGAAGTTTLRFGAKIMGEAPVFPFSLTLGPHPMSRKTPNFAKGLSPGERAAALADYRAAFSITPAALARVDVSPDGKHFGFVAFSRGTGWYETSDMLVMPTAKLVAQLYKAAGLAAQQAKRHEVAATLFAKAAAVLATASPTPPPSRATTVP
;
A
#
# COMPACT_ATOMS: atom_id res chain seq x y z
N MET A 1 26.77 27.29 46.13
CA MET A 1 27.99 26.48 45.97
C MET A 1 27.70 25.32 45.05
N ASN A 2 28.62 25.10 44.12
CA ASN A 2 28.60 24.18 42.97
C ASN A 2 28.15 22.74 43.28
N ASN A 3 27.44 22.09 42.35
CA ASN A 3 28.06 21.03 41.55
C ASN A 3 27.27 20.59 40.31
N ARG A 4 28.06 20.17 39.32
CA ARG A 4 27.82 20.09 37.88
C ARG A 4 27.05 18.84 37.42
N ALA A 5 26.31 19.08 36.35
CA ALA A 5 25.96 18.25 35.20
C ALA A 5 26.78 16.96 34.96
N LEU A 6 26.05 15.89 34.61
CA LEU A 6 26.54 14.77 33.79
C LEU A 6 25.55 14.57 32.63
N ARG A 7 25.91 15.11 31.47
CA ARG A 7 25.25 14.87 30.18
C ARG A 7 25.74 13.52 29.65
N ARG A 8 24.84 12.60 29.31
CA ARG A 8 25.14 11.41 28.50
C ARG A 8 24.78 11.72 27.05
N ALA A 9 25.77 11.62 26.17
CA ALA A 9 25.61 11.67 24.71
C ALA A 9 25.18 10.28 24.18
N PRO A 10 24.35 10.20 23.14
CA PRO A 10 24.10 8.94 22.44
C PRO A 10 25.21 8.65 21.40
N THR A 11 25.76 7.43 21.50
CA THR A 11 26.66 6.81 20.54
C THR A 11 25.96 6.61 19.20
N ILE A 12 26.46 7.25 18.14
CA ILE A 12 26.02 6.99 16.76
C ILE A 12 26.94 5.90 16.19
N ALA A 13 26.40 4.71 15.94
CA ALA A 13 27.10 3.66 15.21
C ALA A 13 26.94 3.91 13.70
N LEU A 14 28.01 4.36 13.04
CA LEU A 14 28.14 4.35 11.59
C LEU A 14 28.41 2.91 11.13
N TYR A 15 27.48 2.33 10.38
CA TYR A 15 27.76 1.15 9.56
C TYR A 15 28.31 1.60 8.20
N THR A 16 29.63 1.45 8.03
CA THR A 16 30.31 1.53 6.74
C THR A 16 30.09 0.22 5.97
N LEU A 17 29.32 0.29 4.88
CA LEU A 17 29.20 -0.78 3.89
C LEU A 17 30.38 -0.67 2.91
N THR A 18 31.37 -1.54 3.08
CA THR A 18 32.45 -1.77 2.11
C THR A 18 31.91 -2.58 0.93
N PHE A 19 31.88 -1.97 -0.25
CA PHE A 19 31.71 -2.68 -1.53
C PHE A 19 33.05 -3.27 -1.95
N ALA A 20 33.16 -4.61 -1.94
CA ALA A 20 34.24 -5.32 -2.59
C ALA A 20 33.81 -5.69 -4.02
N CYS A 21 34.37 -4.98 -5.00
CA CYS A 21 34.32 -5.37 -6.41
C CYS A 21 35.18 -6.63 -6.60
N ARG A 22 34.58 -7.72 -7.09
CA ARG A 22 35.32 -8.87 -7.64
C ARG A 22 35.09 -8.94 -9.14
N ALA A 23 36.12 -8.58 -9.90
CA ALA A 23 36.20 -8.75 -11.35
C ALA A 23 36.51 -10.23 -11.68
N PRO A 24 36.15 -10.70 -12.90
CA PRO A 24 36.08 -12.12 -13.23
C PRO A 24 37.45 -12.69 -13.65
N SER A 25 37.69 -13.96 -13.31
CA SER A 25 38.74 -14.76 -13.93
C SER A 25 38.11 -15.66 -14.99
N ALA A 26 38.68 -15.62 -16.19
CA ALA A 26 38.22 -16.32 -17.37
C ALA A 26 38.83 -17.74 -17.48
N THR A 27 38.03 -18.61 -18.11
CA THR A 27 38.40 -19.71 -19.02
C THR A 27 39.19 -20.91 -18.52
N THR A 28 38.53 -22.07 -18.47
CA THR A 28 38.98 -23.30 -19.16
C THR A 28 37.80 -24.25 -19.43
N ALA A 29 37.52 -24.50 -20.71
CA ALA A 29 36.83 -25.71 -21.21
C ALA A 29 37.92 -26.74 -21.60
N PRO A 30 37.68 -28.06 -21.80
CA PRO A 30 36.58 -28.70 -22.55
C PRO A 30 36.02 -29.95 -21.79
N ALA A 31 35.13 -30.86 -22.24
CA ALA A 31 34.53 -31.26 -23.52
C ALA A 31 33.26 -32.12 -23.24
N SER A 32 32.29 -32.10 -24.18
CA SER A 32 31.44 -33.21 -24.70
C SER A 32 30.73 -34.18 -23.72
N THR A 33 29.43 -34.46 -23.77
CA THR A 33 28.60 -35.00 -24.88
C THR A 33 27.14 -35.13 -24.39
N SER A 34 26.19 -35.15 -25.35
CA SER A 34 24.86 -35.84 -25.38
C SER A 34 23.88 -35.64 -24.21
N ASP A 35 22.57 -35.51 -24.38
CA ASP A 35 21.69 -35.74 -25.51
C ASP A 35 20.33 -35.06 -25.26
N ALA A 36 19.67 -34.74 -26.37
CA ALA A 36 18.25 -34.83 -26.65
C ALA A 36 17.13 -34.20 -25.78
N SER A 37 16.21 -33.61 -26.55
CA SER A 37 14.74 -33.58 -26.39
C SER A 37 14.09 -32.35 -25.76
N ALA A 38 13.40 -31.62 -26.66
CA ALA A 38 12.43 -30.58 -26.43
C ALA A 38 11.03 -31.17 -26.06
N PRO A 39 9.94 -30.38 -26.09
CA PRO A 39 9.20 -29.94 -24.91
C PRO A 39 7.87 -30.68 -24.74
N LEU A 40 7.32 -30.70 -23.52
CA LEU A 40 5.95 -31.18 -23.29
C LEU A 40 5.06 -30.08 -22.72
N VAL A 41 4.22 -29.60 -23.63
CA VAL A 41 2.88 -29.06 -23.38
C VAL A 41 2.08 -30.08 -22.56
N ALA A 42 1.43 -29.64 -21.49
CA ALA A 42 0.39 -30.41 -20.83
C ALA A 42 -0.83 -29.51 -20.57
N THR A 43 -1.73 -29.54 -21.54
CA THR A 43 -3.17 -29.33 -21.38
C THR A 43 -3.80 -30.59 -20.80
N ALA A 44 -4.52 -30.47 -19.68
CA ALA A 44 -5.60 -31.39 -19.26
C ALA A 44 -6.40 -30.65 -18.18
N ALA A 45 -7.66 -30.25 -18.37
CA ALA A 45 -8.89 -30.99 -18.68
C ALA A 45 -9.75 -31.17 -17.42
N LEU A 46 -11.05 -30.91 -17.63
CA LEU A 46 -12.18 -31.03 -16.74
C LEU A 46 -12.17 -32.31 -15.88
N ALA A 47 -12.60 -32.17 -14.63
CA ALA A 47 -13.25 -33.24 -13.88
C ALA A 47 -14.60 -32.74 -13.36
N THR A 48 -15.66 -33.41 -13.80
CA THR A 48 -17.06 -33.25 -13.40
C THR A 48 -17.39 -34.05 -12.14
N SER A 49 -18.27 -33.46 -11.33
CA SER A 49 -19.25 -34.04 -10.37
C SER A 49 -18.76 -34.87 -9.19
N VAL A 50 -19.28 -34.60 -7.98
CA VAL A 50 -20.25 -35.46 -7.28
C VAL A 50 -21.10 -34.61 -6.32
N ASP A 51 -22.43 -34.77 -6.43
CA ASP A 51 -23.47 -34.32 -5.51
C ASP A 51 -23.37 -35.02 -4.14
N ALA A 52 -23.39 -34.25 -3.05
CA ALA A 52 -23.74 -34.76 -1.73
C ALA A 52 -24.62 -33.73 -1.02
N GLY A 53 -25.89 -34.12 -0.79
CA GLY A 53 -26.92 -33.34 -0.10
C GLY A 53 -26.64 -33.12 1.39
N PRO A 54 -27.50 -32.33 2.07
CA PRO A 54 -27.08 -31.48 3.17
C PRO A 54 -27.19 -32.16 4.54
N THR A 55 -26.14 -32.04 5.35
CA THR A 55 -26.24 -32.14 6.80
C THR A 55 -26.49 -30.73 7.37
N SER A 56 -27.67 -30.57 7.95
CA SER A 56 -28.14 -29.36 8.62
C SER A 56 -27.38 -29.11 9.92
N GLY A 57 -26.28 -28.38 9.86
CA GLY A 57 -25.72 -27.63 10.99
C GLY A 57 -26.34 -26.22 11.07
N PRO A 58 -26.31 -25.54 12.22
CA PRO A 58 -26.81 -24.18 12.34
C PRO A 58 -26.01 -23.27 11.40
N ARG A 59 -26.61 -22.93 10.26
CA ARG A 59 -26.09 -21.94 9.33
C ARG A 59 -26.17 -20.59 10.03
N PHE A 60 -25.02 -19.98 10.27
CA PHE A 60 -24.99 -18.53 10.40
C PHE A 60 -25.45 -17.97 9.05
N ASP A 61 -26.63 -17.34 9.02
CA ASP A 61 -27.02 -16.46 7.93
C ASP A 61 -26.11 -15.22 7.98
N ALA A 62 -24.87 -15.39 7.51
CA ALA A 62 -24.07 -14.28 7.05
C ALA A 62 -24.79 -13.75 5.81
N GLY A 63 -25.42 -12.57 5.96
CA GLY A 63 -26.16 -11.89 4.91
C GLY A 63 -25.43 -12.03 3.58
N ARG A 64 -26.15 -12.62 2.61
CA ARG A 64 -25.71 -12.84 1.24
C ARG A 64 -25.42 -11.47 0.61
N HIS A 65 -24.19 -10.99 0.76
CA HIS A 65 -23.70 -9.90 -0.08
C HIS A 65 -23.51 -10.50 -1.47
N GLU A 66 -24.46 -10.20 -2.36
CA GLU A 66 -24.27 -10.41 -3.80
C GLU A 66 -22.95 -9.76 -4.19
N SER A 67 -21.99 -10.61 -4.55
CA SER A 67 -20.75 -10.16 -5.15
C SER A 67 -21.12 -9.63 -6.53
N ALA A 68 -21.24 -8.31 -6.67
CA ALA A 68 -21.27 -7.68 -7.97
C ALA A 68 -19.93 -7.99 -8.65
N GLU A 69 -19.91 -9.00 -9.52
CA GLU A 69 -18.79 -9.27 -10.41
C GLU A 69 -18.66 -8.07 -11.35
N ALA A 70 -17.78 -7.13 -11.01
CA ALA A 70 -17.44 -6.02 -11.87
C ALA A 70 -16.73 -6.56 -13.11
N ARG A 71 -17.44 -6.64 -14.24
CA ARG A 71 -16.84 -6.92 -15.54
C ARG A 71 -16.27 -5.63 -16.11
N CYS A 72 -14.95 -5.54 -16.19
CA CYS A 72 -14.26 -4.48 -16.92
C CYS A 72 -14.38 -4.77 -18.42
N GLU A 73 -15.21 -4.02 -19.15
CA GLU A 73 -15.15 -4.08 -20.62
C GLU A 73 -13.86 -3.38 -21.11
N PRO A 74 -13.10 -4.01 -22.02
CA PRO A 74 -11.91 -3.38 -22.60
C PRO A 74 -12.33 -2.32 -23.63
N SER A 75 -12.15 -1.04 -23.30
CA SER A 75 -12.22 0.04 -24.29
C SER A 75 -11.01 -0.04 -25.24
N ALA A 76 -11.26 0.08 -26.55
CA ALA A 76 -10.29 -0.16 -27.63
C ALA A 76 -9.21 0.93 -27.80
N ALA A 77 -9.17 1.96 -26.95
CA ALA A 77 -8.06 2.90 -26.87
C ALA A 77 -7.92 3.46 -25.44
N PRO A 78 -6.75 3.35 -24.79
CA PRO A 78 -6.59 3.85 -23.42
C PRO A 78 -6.44 5.38 -23.40
N PRO A 79 -7.27 6.13 -22.65
CA PRO A 79 -7.01 7.55 -22.41
C PRO A 79 -5.78 7.74 -21.49
N PRO A 80 -5.06 8.88 -21.60
CA PRO A 80 -3.95 9.21 -20.72
C PRO A 80 -4.43 9.41 -19.26
N LEU A 81 -3.57 9.09 -18.29
CA LEU A 81 -3.89 9.12 -16.87
C LEU A 81 -4.11 10.54 -16.32
N ARG A 82 -5.36 10.99 -16.36
CA ARG A 82 -6.01 11.65 -15.21
C ARG A 82 -6.93 10.69 -14.44
N GLU A 83 -7.07 9.43 -14.87
CA GLU A 83 -8.05 8.49 -14.32
C GLU A 83 -7.46 7.09 -14.10
N ILE A 84 -7.21 6.71 -12.85
CA ILE A 84 -6.81 5.34 -12.49
C ILE A 84 -8.09 4.46 -12.51
N ALA A 85 -8.09 3.38 -13.30
CA ALA A 85 -9.28 2.61 -13.66
C ALA A 85 -9.81 1.62 -12.58
N CYS A 86 -11.14 1.54 -12.40
CA CYS A 86 -12.00 0.53 -11.69
C CYS A 86 -12.16 0.50 -10.13
N VAL A 87 -13.05 1.33 -9.55
CA VAL A 87 -13.68 1.07 -8.24
C VAL A 87 -15.08 0.57 -8.62
N PRO A 88 -15.60 -0.51 -8.03
CA PRO A 88 -16.98 -0.91 -8.28
C PRO A 88 -17.92 0.27 -8.01
N GLU A 89 -18.86 0.54 -8.93
CA GLU A 89 -19.93 1.50 -8.67
C GLU A 89 -20.67 1.13 -7.37
N GLY A 90 -20.98 2.12 -6.53
CA GLY A 90 -21.63 1.91 -5.22
C GLY A 90 -20.68 1.87 -4.00
N PHE A 91 -19.37 2.07 -4.19
CA PHE A 91 -18.41 2.11 -3.08
C PHE A 91 -18.32 3.49 -2.42
N GLU A 92 -19.20 3.78 -1.46
CA GLU A 92 -19.08 5.00 -0.63
C GLU A 92 -18.02 4.78 0.47
N ILE A 93 -16.83 5.36 0.33
CA ILE A 93 -15.81 5.38 1.40
C ILE A 93 -16.16 6.50 2.37
N ARG A 94 -16.56 6.15 3.61
CA ARG A 94 -16.82 7.13 4.68
C ARG A 94 -15.55 7.39 5.50
N MET A 95 -14.50 7.86 4.83
CA MET A 95 -13.30 8.34 5.52
C MET A 95 -13.46 9.82 5.88
N ARG A 96 -13.28 10.17 7.15
CA ARG A 96 -13.34 11.57 7.62
C ARG A 96 -12.14 12.42 7.20
N ALA A 97 -10.97 11.80 7.10
CA ALA A 97 -9.77 12.44 6.59
C ALA A 97 -9.14 11.50 5.58
N LEU A 98 -8.76 12.02 4.43
CA LEU A 98 -8.08 11.27 3.40
C LEU A 98 -7.23 12.19 2.52
N GLY A 99 -5.91 11.94 2.51
CA GLY A 99 -4.96 12.63 1.66
C GLY A 99 -4.19 13.73 2.38
N LEU A 100 -3.86 14.80 1.65
CA LEU A 100 -3.18 15.97 2.18
C LEU A 100 -4.10 16.85 3.04
N THR A 101 -3.52 17.47 4.07
CA THR A 101 -4.14 18.61 4.76
C THR A 101 -4.19 19.84 3.85
N LYS A 102 -5.11 20.76 4.14
CA LYS A 102 -5.26 22.05 3.41
C LYS A 102 -3.97 22.87 3.36
N ASP A 103 -3.16 22.80 4.42
CA ASP A 103 -1.85 23.45 4.48
C ASP A 103 -0.71 22.66 3.80
N GLY A 104 -1.00 21.46 3.30
CA GLY A 104 -0.04 20.55 2.67
C GLY A 104 1.04 20.02 3.60
N ARG A 105 0.94 20.20 4.93
CA ARG A 105 1.97 19.79 5.89
C ARG A 105 1.88 18.34 6.33
N HIS A 106 0.69 17.75 6.27
CA HIS A 106 0.47 16.37 6.66
C HIS A 106 -0.21 15.59 5.53
N PHE A 107 0.08 14.30 5.49
CA PHE A 107 -0.67 13.33 4.70
C PHE A 107 -1.20 12.24 5.61
N GLY A 108 -2.47 11.88 5.48
CA GLY A 108 -3.08 10.94 6.40
C GLY A 108 -4.40 10.34 5.94
N HIS A 109 -4.92 9.48 6.79
CA HIS A 109 -6.26 8.94 6.66
C HIS A 109 -6.88 8.63 8.02
N CYS A 110 -8.21 8.59 8.09
CA CYS A 110 -8.97 8.05 9.20
C CYS A 110 -9.80 6.87 8.71
N HIS A 111 -9.79 5.75 9.43
CA HIS A 111 -10.71 4.64 9.20
C HIS A 111 -11.35 4.22 10.51
N SER A 112 -12.54 3.63 10.44
CA SER A 112 -13.12 2.95 11.59
C SER A 112 -12.82 1.46 11.50
N PRO A 113 -12.22 0.84 12.54
CA PRO A 113 -11.95 -0.59 12.51
C PRO A 113 -13.21 -1.44 12.71
N CYS A 114 -14.35 -0.88 13.09
CA CYS A 114 -15.63 -1.58 13.27
C CYS A 114 -16.80 -0.59 13.37
N ASP A 115 -18.03 -1.09 13.38
CA ASP A 115 -19.21 -0.25 13.64
C ASP A 115 -20.03 -0.85 14.80
N PRO A 116 -20.27 -0.12 15.91
CA PRO A 116 -19.73 1.20 16.24
C PRO A 116 -18.30 1.09 16.82
N CYS A 117 -17.32 1.72 16.17
CA CYS A 117 -15.97 1.93 16.70
C CYS A 117 -15.48 3.35 16.37
N GLY A 118 -14.66 3.93 17.24
CA GLY A 118 -14.07 5.24 17.04
C GLY A 118 -13.11 5.21 15.86
N SER A 119 -13.07 6.29 15.08
CA SER A 119 -12.14 6.34 13.96
C SER A 119 -10.71 6.50 14.47
N ARG A 120 -9.82 5.66 13.94
CA ARG A 120 -8.38 5.77 14.13
C ARG A 120 -7.79 6.53 12.96
N CYS A 121 -7.15 7.64 13.26
CA CYS A 121 -6.53 8.52 12.29
C CYS A 121 -5.00 8.43 12.35
N ARG A 122 -4.35 8.29 11.20
CA ARG A 122 -2.89 8.25 11.07
C ARG A 122 -2.43 9.35 10.13
N PHE A 123 -1.48 10.17 10.57
CA PHE A 123 -0.90 11.26 9.80
C PHE A 123 0.62 11.18 9.79
N VAL A 124 1.23 11.59 8.69
CA VAL A 124 2.66 11.80 8.55
C VAL A 124 2.88 13.29 8.31
N GLU A 125 3.65 13.94 9.18
CA GLU A 125 4.17 15.28 8.90
C GLU A 125 5.24 15.18 7.81
N LEU A 126 5.04 15.84 6.68
CA LEU A 126 5.89 15.67 5.50
C LEU A 126 7.32 16.15 5.75
N ALA A 127 7.48 17.26 6.47
CA ALA A 127 8.79 17.86 6.73
C ALA A 127 9.70 16.97 7.61
N THR A 128 9.11 16.22 8.55
CA THR A 128 9.86 15.45 9.56
C THR A 128 9.76 13.94 9.37
N GLY A 129 8.78 13.48 8.58
CA GLY A 129 8.39 12.07 8.49
C GLY A 129 7.73 11.53 9.76
N LYS A 130 7.47 12.38 10.77
CA LYS A 130 6.90 11.93 12.05
C LYS A 130 5.47 11.45 11.84
N THR A 131 5.22 10.20 12.23
CA THR A 131 3.86 9.65 12.24
C THR A 131 3.16 9.98 13.56
N THR A 132 1.92 10.45 13.47
CA THR A 132 1.01 10.61 14.62
C THR A 132 -0.22 9.75 14.42
N VAL A 133 -0.72 9.19 15.53
CA VAL A 133 -1.96 8.44 15.57
C VAL A 133 -2.89 9.16 16.55
N LYS A 134 -4.10 9.48 16.09
CA LYS A 134 -5.15 10.10 16.90
C LYS A 134 -6.40 9.22 16.86
N ASN A 135 -7.06 9.07 17.98
CA ASN A 135 -8.38 8.44 18.05
C ASN A 135 -9.43 9.55 18.16
N THR A 136 -10.59 9.30 17.60
CA THR A 136 -11.73 10.24 17.56
C THR A 136 -12.91 9.63 18.29
N ALA A 137 -13.76 10.47 18.87
CA ALA A 137 -14.94 10.10 19.64
C ALA A 137 -16.23 9.95 18.78
N ASP A 138 -16.06 9.84 17.47
CA ASP A 138 -17.13 10.14 16.51
C ASP A 138 -18.32 9.18 16.55
N GLU A 139 -18.09 7.96 17.01
CA GLU A 139 -19.10 6.92 17.23
C GLU A 139 -20.12 7.30 18.32
N HIS A 140 -19.72 8.13 19.28
CA HIS A 140 -20.54 8.52 20.42
C HIS A 140 -21.21 9.88 20.22
N ARG A 141 -21.20 10.42 18.99
CA ARG A 141 -21.83 11.71 18.69
C ARG A 141 -23.34 11.60 18.91
N GLY A 142 -23.82 12.18 20.01
CA GLY A 142 -25.23 12.15 20.40
C GLY A 142 -25.57 11.17 21.54
N GLU A 143 -24.60 10.40 22.04
CA GLU A 143 -24.78 9.61 23.25
C GLU A 143 -24.72 10.53 24.49
N PRO A 144 -25.79 10.59 25.30
CA PRO A 144 -25.88 11.56 26.39
C PRO A 144 -24.87 11.33 27.51
N ASP A 145 -24.41 10.09 27.68
CA ASP A 145 -23.50 9.70 28.77
C ASP A 145 -22.03 9.65 28.36
N TYR A 146 -21.72 9.79 27.07
CA TYR A 146 -20.34 9.74 26.61
C TYR A 146 -19.63 11.08 26.80
N LYS A 147 -18.47 11.03 27.45
CA LYS A 147 -17.60 12.20 27.67
C LYS A 147 -16.33 12.05 26.87
N ALA A 148 -16.28 12.73 25.71
CA ALA A 148 -15.07 12.81 24.91
C ALA A 148 -13.91 13.36 25.75
N THR A 149 -12.76 12.71 25.65
CA THR A 149 -11.53 13.20 26.27
C THR A 149 -11.06 14.49 25.60
N ALA A 150 -10.27 15.30 26.30
CA ALA A 150 -9.66 16.49 25.71
C ALA A 150 -8.81 16.17 24.45
N ALA A 151 -8.22 14.96 24.39
CA ALA A 151 -7.46 14.51 23.25
C ALA A 151 -8.33 14.23 22.02
N GLU A 152 -9.51 13.61 22.21
CA GLU A 152 -10.47 13.35 21.12
C GLU A 152 -11.09 14.65 20.60
N VAL A 153 -11.44 15.59 21.50
CA VAL A 153 -11.92 16.92 21.10
C VAL A 153 -10.86 17.66 20.26
N ALA A 154 -9.60 17.65 20.70
CA ALA A 154 -8.50 18.26 19.94
C ALA A 154 -8.22 17.53 18.61
N ALA A 155 -8.45 16.22 18.53
CA ALA A 155 -8.35 15.47 17.29
C ALA A 155 -9.44 15.89 16.30
N ASN A 156 -10.69 15.94 16.73
CA ASN A 156 -11.82 16.34 15.89
C ASN A 156 -11.66 17.79 15.38
N ALA A 157 -11.31 18.73 16.26
CA ALA A 157 -11.06 20.11 15.85
C ALA A 157 -9.91 20.23 14.81
N PHE A 158 -8.86 19.43 14.97
CA PHE A 158 -7.79 19.37 13.98
C PHE A 158 -8.27 18.82 12.63
N LEU A 159 -9.12 17.79 12.64
CA LEU A 159 -9.66 17.18 11.42
C LEU A 159 -10.53 18.15 10.64
N GLU A 160 -11.51 18.76 11.31
CA GLU A 160 -12.44 19.74 10.72
C GLU A 160 -11.69 20.94 10.13
N ALA A 161 -10.63 21.39 10.82
CA ALA A 161 -9.82 22.51 10.35
C ALA A 161 -8.95 22.16 9.14
N GLN A 162 -8.45 20.92 9.03
CA GLN A 162 -7.37 20.58 8.11
C GLN A 162 -7.79 19.71 6.92
N PHE A 163 -8.93 19.04 6.98
CA PHE A 163 -9.43 18.19 5.91
C PHE A 163 -10.78 18.69 5.40
N ASP A 164 -11.11 18.33 4.17
CA ASP A 164 -12.45 18.53 3.65
C ASP A 164 -13.33 17.35 4.10
N GLU A 165 -14.45 17.65 4.76
CA GLU A 165 -15.46 16.65 5.05
C GLU A 165 -16.27 16.36 3.79
N GLY A 166 -16.53 15.08 3.52
CA GLY A 166 -17.42 14.66 2.45
C GLY A 166 -17.06 13.31 1.86
N PRO A 167 -17.98 12.72 1.06
CA PRO A 167 -17.69 11.49 0.35
C PRO A 167 -16.48 11.71 -0.57
N VAL A 168 -15.49 10.83 -0.47
CA VAL A 168 -14.35 10.85 -1.37
C VAL A 168 -14.87 10.49 -2.75
N PRO A 169 -14.78 11.38 -3.76
CA PRO A 169 -15.26 11.06 -5.08
C PRO A 169 -14.51 9.81 -5.59
N PRO A 170 -15.19 8.85 -6.21
CA PRO A 170 -14.58 7.60 -6.69
C PRO A 170 -13.52 7.83 -7.78
N THR A 171 -13.34 9.08 -8.23
CA THR A 171 -12.35 9.51 -9.20
C THR A 171 -10.95 9.29 -8.66
N ARG A 172 -10.26 8.32 -9.25
CA ARG A 172 -8.86 8.05 -8.95
C ARG A 172 -7.93 8.95 -9.77
N ALA A 173 -8.03 10.25 -9.51
CA ALA A 173 -7.12 11.22 -10.11
C ALA A 173 -5.92 11.42 -9.19
N LEU A 174 -4.72 11.48 -9.78
CA LEU A 174 -3.56 12.06 -9.12
C LEU A 174 -3.85 13.54 -8.85
N ARG A 175 -3.73 13.95 -7.59
CA ARG A 175 -3.91 15.36 -7.21
C ARG A 175 -2.57 16.04 -6.96
N GLY A 176 -2.51 17.32 -7.24
CA GLY A 176 -1.30 18.12 -7.10
C GLY A 176 -0.38 18.08 -8.33
N PRO A 177 0.70 18.86 -8.32
CA PRO A 177 1.59 19.01 -9.45
C PRO A 177 2.52 17.79 -9.59
N PHE A 178 2.46 17.09 -10.71
CA PHE A 178 3.36 15.97 -11.01
C PHE A 178 4.07 16.19 -12.35
N PRO A 179 5.38 16.45 -12.36
CA PRO A 179 6.08 16.96 -13.54
C PRO A 179 6.67 15.86 -14.46
N TYR A 180 6.13 14.64 -14.43
CA TYR A 180 6.67 13.50 -15.19
C TYR A 180 5.61 12.91 -16.11
N ASP A 181 5.49 13.49 -17.31
CA ASP A 181 4.44 13.16 -18.29
C ASP A 181 4.57 11.76 -18.90
N ASP A 182 5.76 11.16 -18.83
CA ASP A 182 6.03 9.82 -19.33
C ASP A 182 5.69 8.70 -18.34
N ILE A 183 5.19 9.05 -17.15
CA ILE A 183 4.83 8.12 -16.08
C ILE A 183 3.31 8.00 -15.99
N VAL A 184 2.85 6.75 -16.14
CA VAL A 184 1.44 6.38 -16.14
C VAL A 184 1.19 5.43 -14.96
N PHE A 185 0.75 5.96 -13.81
CA PHE A 185 0.47 5.17 -12.60
C PHE A 185 -0.47 3.98 -12.82
N ALA A 186 -0.15 2.85 -12.18
CA ALA A 186 -0.91 1.62 -12.24
C ALA A 186 -0.98 0.96 -10.86
N THR A 187 -2.02 0.16 -10.66
CA THR A 187 -2.19 -0.67 -9.46
C THR A 187 -2.50 -2.10 -9.84
N GLU A 188 -2.02 -3.03 -9.03
CA GLU A 188 -2.34 -4.46 -9.11
C GLU A 188 -2.73 -4.92 -7.70
N THR A 189 -3.81 -5.70 -7.59
CA THR A 189 -4.21 -6.27 -6.30
C THR A 189 -3.89 -7.75 -6.29
N VAL A 190 -3.13 -8.18 -5.27
CA VAL A 190 -2.74 -9.57 -5.06
C VAL A 190 -3.44 -10.10 -3.82
N ASN A 191 -4.07 -11.26 -3.96
CA ASN A 191 -4.58 -12.01 -2.81
C ASN A 191 -3.45 -12.92 -2.32
N ASP A 192 -2.78 -12.55 -1.23
CA ASP A 192 -1.50 -13.14 -0.82
C ASP A 192 -1.58 -14.60 -0.32
N GLY A 193 -2.73 -15.26 -0.45
CA GLY A 193 -2.98 -16.62 0.03
C GLY A 193 -2.97 -16.78 1.56
N ALA A 194 -2.33 -15.87 2.29
CA ALA A 194 -2.46 -15.74 3.73
C ALA A 194 -3.90 -15.36 4.07
N ALA A 195 -4.53 -16.15 4.94
CA ALA A 195 -5.97 -16.10 5.22
C ALA A 195 -6.45 -14.68 5.55
N GLY A 196 -7.17 -14.09 4.60
CA GLY A 196 -7.84 -12.80 4.75
C GLY A 196 -6.93 -11.57 4.65
N THR A 197 -5.73 -11.66 4.05
CA THR A 197 -4.95 -10.47 3.65
C THR A 197 -5.03 -10.20 2.15
N THR A 198 -4.89 -8.94 1.77
CA THR A 198 -4.79 -8.51 0.38
C THR A 198 -3.72 -7.43 0.25
N THR A 199 -2.94 -7.48 -0.82
CA THR A 199 -1.88 -6.50 -1.08
C THR A 199 -2.24 -5.65 -2.29
N LEU A 200 -2.28 -4.33 -2.10
CA LEU A 200 -2.26 -3.38 -3.21
C LEU A 200 -0.80 -3.12 -3.60
N ARG A 201 -0.44 -3.53 -4.81
CA ARG A 201 0.83 -3.16 -5.42
C ARG A 201 0.63 -1.86 -6.21
N PHE A 202 1.46 -0.86 -5.91
CA PHE A 202 1.42 0.45 -6.55
C PHE A 202 2.65 0.62 -7.43
N GLY A 203 2.45 1.20 -8.61
CA GLY A 203 3.44 1.20 -9.67
C GLY A 203 3.14 2.17 -10.79
N ALA A 204 3.84 2.02 -11.90
CA ALA A 204 3.58 2.77 -13.11
C ALA A 204 4.06 2.04 -14.37
N LYS A 205 3.44 2.39 -15.48
CA LYS A 205 3.93 2.20 -16.85
C LYS A 205 4.76 3.42 -17.25
N ILE A 206 5.90 3.19 -17.90
CA ILE A 206 6.82 4.25 -18.35
C ILE A 206 7.09 4.05 -19.82
N MET A 207 7.00 5.10 -20.66
CA MET A 207 7.40 5.05 -22.08
C MET A 207 6.84 3.85 -22.90
N GLY A 208 5.61 3.41 -22.63
CA GLY A 208 5.00 2.29 -23.36
C GLY A 208 5.31 0.89 -22.80
N GLU A 209 6.15 0.79 -21.76
CA GLU A 209 6.55 -0.46 -21.12
C GLU A 209 5.41 -1.17 -20.37
N ALA A 210 5.62 -2.43 -19.99
CA ALA A 210 4.77 -3.10 -19.02
C ALA A 210 4.83 -2.38 -17.65
N PRO A 211 3.72 -2.34 -16.89
CA PRO A 211 3.73 -1.69 -15.58
C PRO A 211 4.66 -2.42 -14.61
N VAL A 212 5.40 -1.65 -13.82
CA VAL A 212 6.24 -2.15 -12.73
C VAL A 212 5.66 -1.70 -11.40
N PHE A 213 5.66 -2.60 -10.41
CA PHE A 213 5.05 -2.34 -9.09
C PHE A 213 6.06 -2.50 -7.95
N PRO A 214 6.91 -1.49 -7.71
CA PRO A 214 7.94 -1.56 -6.67
C PRO A 214 7.40 -1.27 -5.25
N PHE A 215 6.13 -0.85 -5.12
CA PHE A 215 5.52 -0.54 -3.83
C PHE A 215 4.39 -1.50 -3.51
N SER A 216 4.19 -1.79 -2.24
CA SER A 216 3.16 -2.73 -1.79
C SER A 216 2.62 -2.29 -0.44
N LEU A 217 1.29 -2.30 -0.29
CA LEU A 217 0.59 -2.13 0.97
C LEU A 217 -0.27 -3.36 1.22
N THR A 218 0.11 -4.15 2.23
CA THR A 218 -0.65 -5.32 2.68
C THR A 218 -1.67 -4.89 3.71
N LEU A 219 -2.94 -5.18 3.44
CA LEU A 219 -4.06 -4.84 4.30
C LEU A 219 -4.62 -6.08 4.99
N GLY A 220 -5.17 -5.86 6.18
CA GLY A 220 -5.72 -6.91 7.02
C GLY A 220 -4.67 -7.74 7.78
N PRO A 221 -5.02 -8.98 8.17
CA PRO A 221 -6.30 -9.61 8.00
C PRO A 221 -7.34 -9.08 8.98
N HIS A 222 -8.59 -9.45 8.77
CA HIS A 222 -9.64 -9.20 9.75
C HIS A 222 -9.23 -9.72 11.15
N PRO A 223 -9.31 -8.94 12.24
CA PRO A 223 -8.83 -9.36 13.56
C PRO A 223 -9.47 -10.66 14.07
N MET A 224 -10.73 -10.90 13.69
CA MET A 224 -11.43 -12.14 14.03
C MET A 224 -10.86 -13.37 13.30
N SER A 225 -10.34 -13.25 12.08
CA SER A 225 -9.79 -14.40 11.34
C SER A 225 -8.54 -15.00 12.03
N ARG A 226 -7.87 -14.22 12.89
CA ARG A 226 -6.72 -14.67 13.70
C ARG A 226 -7.12 -15.43 14.96
N LYS A 227 -8.35 -15.28 15.45
CA LYS A 227 -8.80 -15.91 16.69
C LYS A 227 -9.26 -17.34 16.41
N THR A 228 -8.92 -18.26 17.32
CA THR A 228 -9.59 -19.57 17.37
C THR A 228 -10.89 -19.38 18.16
N PRO A 229 -12.07 -19.47 17.52
CA PRO A 229 -13.32 -19.28 18.22
C PRO A 229 -13.58 -20.42 19.22
N ASN A 230 -14.32 -20.13 20.29
CA ASN A 230 -14.58 -21.10 21.35
C ASN A 230 -15.36 -22.33 20.85
N PHE A 231 -16.24 -22.19 19.84
CA PHE A 231 -16.98 -23.32 19.28
C PHE A 231 -16.07 -24.37 18.62
N ALA A 232 -14.85 -23.99 18.24
CA ALA A 232 -13.87 -24.91 17.66
C ALA A 232 -13.12 -25.71 18.73
N LYS A 233 -13.35 -25.41 20.03
CA LYS A 233 -12.78 -26.17 21.15
C LYS A 233 -13.63 -27.42 21.37
N GLY A 234 -13.00 -28.60 21.33
CA GLY A 234 -13.67 -29.89 21.52
C GLY A 234 -14.04 -30.62 20.22
N LEU A 235 -13.89 -29.97 19.06
CA LEU A 235 -13.99 -30.64 17.76
C LEU A 235 -12.78 -31.55 17.53
N SER A 236 -13.00 -32.64 16.77
CA SER A 236 -11.89 -33.46 16.28
C SER A 236 -10.96 -32.63 15.37
N PRO A 237 -9.71 -33.07 15.11
CA PRO A 237 -8.79 -32.30 14.27
C PRO A 237 -9.33 -31.94 12.88
N GLY A 238 -10.06 -32.86 12.23
CA GLY A 238 -10.66 -32.64 10.90
C GLY A 238 -11.81 -31.64 10.93
N GLU A 239 -12.76 -31.82 11.86
CA GLU A 239 -13.89 -30.90 12.06
C GLU A 239 -13.41 -29.50 12.46
N ARG A 240 -12.38 -29.43 13.32
CA ARG A 240 -11.76 -28.17 13.71
C ARG A 240 -11.14 -27.47 12.51
N ALA A 241 -10.46 -28.20 11.61
CA ALA A 241 -9.85 -27.60 10.43
C ALA A 241 -10.91 -27.02 9.49
N ALA A 242 -12.00 -27.77 9.22
CA ALA A 242 -13.12 -27.30 8.41
C ALA A 242 -13.82 -26.09 9.04
N ALA A 243 -14.17 -26.17 10.32
CA ALA A 243 -14.86 -25.10 11.03
C ALA A 243 -14.01 -23.81 11.14
N LEU A 244 -12.69 -23.93 11.26
CA LEU A 244 -11.78 -22.79 11.19
C LEU A 244 -11.65 -22.21 9.78
N ALA A 245 -11.71 -23.03 8.74
CA ALA A 245 -11.71 -22.56 7.36
C ALA A 245 -12.96 -21.73 7.07
N ASP A 246 -14.15 -22.25 7.42
CA ASP A 246 -15.43 -21.55 7.26
C ASP A 246 -15.47 -20.25 8.07
N TYR A 247 -15.02 -20.30 9.33
CA TYR A 247 -14.94 -19.11 10.17
C TYR A 247 -14.04 -18.03 9.57
N ARG A 248 -12.86 -18.40 9.05
CA ARG A 248 -11.95 -17.45 8.42
C ARG A 248 -12.49 -16.91 7.10
N ALA A 249 -13.21 -17.72 6.33
CA ALA A 249 -13.89 -17.28 5.12
C ALA A 249 -15.00 -16.27 5.46
N ALA A 250 -15.75 -16.49 6.54
CA ALA A 250 -16.76 -15.56 7.04
C ALA A 250 -16.16 -14.25 7.60
N PHE A 251 -14.87 -14.22 7.90
CA PHE A 251 -14.11 -13.04 8.32
C PHE A 251 -13.05 -12.65 7.30
N SER A 252 -13.41 -12.67 6.01
CA SER A 252 -12.57 -12.21 4.92
C SER A 252 -12.58 -10.69 4.77
N ILE A 253 -11.62 -10.18 4.00
CA ILE A 253 -11.63 -8.80 3.52
C ILE A 253 -11.69 -8.77 1.99
N THR A 254 -12.32 -7.74 1.47
CA THR A 254 -12.40 -7.41 0.05
C THR A 254 -11.00 -7.10 -0.51
N PRO A 255 -10.78 -7.26 -1.82
CA PRO A 255 -9.51 -6.89 -2.44
C PRO A 255 -9.13 -5.43 -2.13
N ALA A 256 -7.85 -5.17 -1.88
CA ALA A 256 -7.37 -3.83 -1.61
C ALA A 256 -7.60 -2.92 -2.82
N ALA A 257 -8.06 -1.70 -2.55
CA ALA A 257 -8.27 -0.66 -3.54
C ALA A 257 -7.50 0.60 -3.17
N LEU A 258 -7.11 1.35 -4.20
CA LEU A 258 -6.52 2.67 -4.04
C LEU A 258 -7.60 3.68 -3.67
N ALA A 259 -7.51 4.25 -2.47
CA ALA A 259 -8.46 5.25 -1.98
C ALA A 259 -8.04 6.67 -2.37
N ARG A 260 -6.74 6.98 -2.35
CA ARG A 260 -6.22 8.33 -2.60
C ARG A 260 -4.79 8.34 -3.10
N VAL A 261 -4.46 9.31 -3.96
CA VAL A 261 -3.10 9.65 -4.36
C VAL A 261 -2.94 11.16 -4.49
N ASP A 262 -2.02 11.73 -3.71
CA ASP A 262 -1.72 13.15 -3.75
C ASP A 262 -0.21 13.41 -3.88
N VAL A 263 0.11 14.54 -4.52
CA VAL A 263 1.41 15.20 -4.49
C VAL A 263 1.29 16.49 -3.72
N SER A 264 2.25 16.79 -2.84
CA SER A 264 2.28 18.04 -2.08
C SER A 264 2.29 19.25 -3.01
N PRO A 265 1.78 20.42 -2.56
CA PRO A 265 1.73 21.62 -3.40
C PRO A 265 3.10 22.06 -3.95
N ASP A 266 4.18 21.76 -3.23
CA ASP A 266 5.57 22.04 -3.65
C ASP A 266 6.18 20.93 -4.54
N GLY A 267 5.41 19.89 -4.88
CA GLY A 267 5.84 18.76 -5.70
C GLY A 267 6.78 17.78 -5.01
N LYS A 268 7.19 18.02 -3.76
CA LYS A 268 8.30 17.28 -3.13
C LYS A 268 7.90 15.96 -2.50
N HIS A 269 6.64 15.78 -2.13
CA HIS A 269 6.16 14.60 -1.44
C HIS A 269 5.01 13.97 -2.19
N PHE A 270 5.03 12.64 -2.25
CA PHE A 270 3.98 11.82 -2.79
C PHE A 270 3.39 10.98 -1.68
N GLY A 271 2.07 10.88 -1.64
CA GLY A 271 1.34 10.05 -0.70
C GLY A 271 0.26 9.25 -1.41
N PHE A 272 0.07 8.00 -1.01
CA PHE A 272 -1.13 7.25 -1.38
C PHE A 272 -1.69 6.45 -0.21
N VAL A 273 -3.00 6.21 -0.26
CA VAL A 273 -3.76 5.43 0.73
C VAL A 273 -4.42 4.26 0.04
N ALA A 274 -4.24 3.07 0.59
CA ALA A 274 -4.96 1.87 0.20
C ALA A 274 -5.97 1.51 1.28
N PHE A 275 -7.04 0.86 0.87
CA PHE A 275 -8.15 0.49 1.73
C PHE A 275 -8.75 -0.85 1.34
N SER A 276 -9.29 -1.57 2.33
CA SER A 276 -10.04 -2.79 2.16
C SER A 276 -11.12 -2.90 3.25
N ARG A 277 -12.29 -3.42 2.87
CA ARG A 277 -13.40 -3.70 3.80
C ARG A 277 -13.43 -5.16 4.17
N GLY A 278 -13.62 -5.45 5.44
CA GLY A 278 -14.00 -6.76 5.95
C GLY A 278 -15.51 -6.92 6.10
N THR A 279 -15.90 -8.17 6.29
CA THR A 279 -17.21 -8.53 6.83
C THR A 279 -17.44 -7.88 8.20
N GLY A 280 -18.70 -7.62 8.56
CA GLY A 280 -19.04 -7.09 9.89
C GLY A 280 -18.54 -5.65 10.12
N TRP A 281 -18.59 -4.81 9.07
CA TRP A 281 -18.23 -3.39 9.11
C TRP A 281 -16.77 -3.10 9.48
N TYR A 282 -15.92 -4.12 9.44
CA TYR A 282 -14.48 -3.94 9.63
C TYR A 282 -13.90 -3.20 8.43
N GLU A 283 -13.01 -2.25 8.68
CA GLU A 283 -12.23 -1.61 7.64
C GLU A 283 -10.74 -1.62 7.99
N THR A 284 -9.91 -1.74 6.97
CA THR A 284 -8.45 -1.66 7.11
C THR A 284 -7.90 -0.75 6.03
N SER A 285 -6.93 0.06 6.41
CA SER A 285 -6.20 0.92 5.48
C SER A 285 -4.75 1.05 5.91
N ASP A 286 -3.92 1.35 4.93
CA ASP A 286 -2.56 1.78 5.17
C ASP A 286 -2.19 2.85 4.14
N MET A 287 -1.07 3.50 4.36
CA MET A 287 -0.59 4.55 3.47
C MET A 287 0.91 4.51 3.34
N LEU A 288 1.37 5.02 2.20
CA LEU A 288 2.78 5.26 1.94
C LEU A 288 2.98 6.74 1.65
N VAL A 289 4.01 7.33 2.27
CA VAL A 289 4.43 8.71 2.03
C VAL A 289 5.93 8.72 1.78
N MET A 290 6.37 9.41 0.73
CA MET A 290 7.80 9.51 0.41
C MET A 290 8.12 10.75 -0.43
N PRO A 291 9.40 11.12 -0.55
CA PRO A 291 9.82 12.14 -1.50
C PRO A 291 9.46 11.73 -2.94
N THR A 292 8.87 12.65 -3.72
CA THR A 292 8.46 12.43 -5.12
C THR A 292 9.64 11.99 -5.98
N ALA A 293 10.81 12.61 -5.80
CA ALA A 293 12.01 12.22 -6.52
C ALA A 293 12.44 10.76 -6.22
N LYS A 294 12.28 10.31 -4.97
CA LYS A 294 12.58 8.92 -4.59
C LYS A 294 11.60 7.96 -5.26
N LEU A 295 10.32 8.27 -5.25
CA LEU A 295 9.28 7.51 -5.97
C LEU A 295 9.67 7.35 -7.44
N VAL A 296 9.89 8.46 -8.13
CA VAL A 296 10.12 8.50 -9.57
C VAL A 296 11.41 7.78 -9.96
N ALA A 297 12.49 7.98 -9.20
CA ALA A 297 13.74 7.27 -9.42
C ALA A 297 13.57 5.74 -9.25
N GLN A 298 12.76 5.29 -8.28
CA GLN A 298 12.47 3.87 -8.10
C GLN A 298 11.63 3.29 -9.24
N LEU A 299 10.66 4.04 -9.76
CA LEU A 299 9.87 3.64 -10.93
C LEU A 299 10.76 3.48 -12.17
N TYR A 300 11.59 4.48 -12.47
CA TYR A 300 12.56 4.39 -13.58
C TYR A 300 13.53 3.23 -13.41
N LYS A 301 14.08 3.04 -12.21
CA LYS A 301 14.99 1.92 -11.93
C LYS A 301 14.31 0.57 -12.14
N ALA A 302 13.08 0.40 -11.64
CA ALA A 302 12.33 -0.84 -11.81
C ALA A 302 12.03 -1.12 -13.29
N ALA A 303 11.60 -0.10 -14.05
CA ALA A 303 11.40 -0.23 -15.49
C ALA A 303 12.71 -0.55 -16.24
N GLY A 304 13.82 0.08 -15.84
CA GLY A 304 15.15 -0.19 -16.41
C GLY A 304 15.61 -1.63 -16.18
N LEU A 305 15.37 -2.18 -14.98
CA LEU A 305 15.65 -3.59 -14.68
C LEU A 305 14.80 -4.53 -15.53
N ALA A 306 13.50 -4.24 -15.71
CA ALA A 306 12.62 -5.03 -16.58
C ALA A 306 13.09 -4.98 -18.04
N ALA A 307 13.48 -3.81 -18.55
CA ALA A 307 14.04 -3.67 -19.89
C ALA A 307 15.36 -4.42 -20.06
N GLN A 308 16.24 -4.39 -19.05
CA GLN A 308 17.50 -5.14 -19.05
C GLN A 308 17.26 -6.66 -19.09
N GLN A 309 16.31 -7.18 -18.31
CA GLN A 309 15.93 -8.60 -18.32
C GLN A 309 15.37 -9.03 -19.68
N ALA A 310 14.66 -8.14 -20.36
CA ALA A 310 14.19 -8.33 -21.74
C ALA A 310 15.27 -8.12 -22.82
N LYS A 311 16.56 -7.98 -22.42
CA LYS A 311 17.71 -7.71 -23.31
C LYS A 311 17.62 -6.42 -24.13
N ARG A 312 16.84 -5.44 -23.66
CA ARG A 312 16.71 -4.10 -24.29
C ARG A 312 17.62 -3.10 -23.60
N HIS A 313 18.92 -3.28 -23.83
CA HIS A 313 19.98 -2.58 -23.08
C HIS A 313 19.97 -1.05 -23.26
N GLU A 314 19.66 -0.55 -24.44
CA GLU A 314 19.57 0.90 -24.70
C GLU A 314 18.46 1.55 -23.88
N VAL A 315 17.25 0.96 -23.90
CA VAL A 315 16.10 1.41 -23.10
C VAL A 315 16.43 1.37 -21.61
N ALA A 316 17.04 0.28 -21.14
CA ALA A 316 17.47 0.16 -19.75
C ALA A 316 18.45 1.27 -19.34
N ALA A 317 19.45 1.56 -20.18
CA ALA A 317 20.43 2.61 -19.94
C ALA A 317 19.77 4.00 -19.84
N THR A 318 18.83 4.32 -20.74
CA THR A 318 18.05 5.57 -20.68
C THR A 318 17.25 5.69 -19.38
N LEU A 319 16.58 4.62 -18.96
CA LEU A 319 15.78 4.61 -17.73
C LEU A 319 16.67 4.76 -16.48
N PHE A 320 17.82 4.10 -16.44
CA PHE A 320 18.78 4.28 -15.34
C PHE A 320 19.36 5.70 -15.29
N ALA A 321 19.66 6.30 -16.44
CA ALA A 321 20.10 7.69 -16.52
C ALA A 321 19.03 8.67 -16.00
N LYS A 322 17.75 8.46 -16.37
CA LYS A 322 16.62 9.23 -15.83
C LYS A 322 16.51 9.08 -14.31
N ALA A 323 16.63 7.86 -13.78
CA ALA A 323 16.61 7.62 -12.33
C ALA A 323 17.72 8.40 -11.61
N ALA A 324 18.94 8.40 -12.16
CA ALA A 324 20.08 9.13 -11.61
C ALA A 324 19.88 10.65 -11.67
N ALA A 325 19.38 11.17 -12.80
CA ALA A 325 19.11 12.60 -12.98
C ALA A 325 18.09 13.13 -11.95
N VAL A 326 17.00 12.39 -11.74
CA VAL A 326 15.98 12.74 -10.73
C VAL A 326 16.59 12.84 -9.33
N LEU A 327 17.40 11.87 -8.92
CA LEU A 327 18.06 11.90 -7.61
C LEU A 327 19.10 13.03 -7.48
N ALA A 328 19.80 13.35 -8.56
CA ALA A 328 20.76 14.46 -8.59
C ALA A 328 20.06 15.81 -8.36
N THR A 329 18.91 16.05 -8.99
CA THR A 329 18.14 17.29 -8.80
C THR A 329 17.46 17.40 -7.43
N ALA A 330 17.21 16.27 -6.76
CA ALA A 330 16.54 16.24 -5.46
C ALA A 330 17.50 16.40 -4.28
N SER A 331 18.81 16.26 -4.50
CA SER A 331 19.80 16.46 -3.46
C SER A 331 19.86 17.95 -3.12
N PRO A 332 19.61 18.35 -1.85
CA PRO A 332 19.74 19.75 -1.48
C PRO A 332 21.17 20.19 -1.79
N THR A 333 21.31 21.29 -2.52
CA THR A 333 22.61 21.94 -2.68
C THR A 333 23.21 22.07 -1.29
N PRO A 334 24.40 21.50 -1.01
CA PRO A 334 24.98 21.62 0.30
C PRO A 334 25.04 23.10 0.65
N PRO A 335 24.70 23.49 1.90
CA PRO A 335 24.80 24.89 2.29
C PRO A 335 26.20 25.37 1.93
N PRO A 336 26.35 26.59 1.37
CA PRO A 336 27.65 27.09 0.97
C PRO A 336 28.60 26.89 2.15
N SER A 337 29.67 26.13 1.93
CA SER A 337 30.68 25.88 2.97
C SER A 337 31.08 27.25 3.49
N ARG A 338 30.77 27.54 4.77
CA ARG A 338 31.25 28.76 5.42
C ARG A 338 32.76 28.73 5.21
N ALA A 339 33.26 29.63 4.36
CA ALA A 339 34.68 29.86 4.25
C ALA A 339 35.11 30.27 5.64
N THR A 340 35.82 29.38 6.33
CA THR A 340 36.47 29.72 7.60
C THR A 340 37.54 30.73 7.22
N THR A 341 37.23 32.01 7.37
CA THR A 341 38.26 33.05 7.40
C THR A 341 39.05 32.78 8.67
N VAL A 342 40.17 32.08 8.51
CA VAL A 342 41.20 32.01 9.55
C VAL A 342 41.80 33.41 9.63
N PRO A 343 41.80 34.05 10.81
CA PRO A 343 42.33 35.41 10.99
C PRO A 343 43.83 35.50 10.75
#